data_AF-A0A957UHP9-F1
#
_entry.id   AF-A0A957UHP9-F1
#
_cell.length_a   1.000
_cell.length_b   1.000
_cell.length_c   1.000
_cell.angle_alpha   90.00
_cell.angle_beta   90.00
_cell.angle_gamma   90.00
#
_symmetry.space_group_name_H-M   'P 1'
#
loop_
_entity.id
_entity.type
_entity.pdbx_description
1 polymer ?
#
loop_
_entity_poly.entity_id
_entity_poly.type
_entity_poly.pdbx_seq_one_letter_code
_entity_poly.pdbx_strand_id
1 'polypeptide(L)'
;EAELTDVTYPYLDLGVAGTALTLAEMDSLVGGVLDPALGTRIRAEVNRRCFTPYLTRHDHWWLFQARERNAANWTAVCNSGIVGAALYLEPDPARLADMIARAVLSLEDYLATFDRDGGSSEGPGYWGYGFGHYVMLAHLLAQRSGGQIDLLAGERLRQIASFPRRVLLSPGVYVNFADCDADVALEPALLHYLAERLALPGLHGVAAAQAGQSPHRAYFDWGLRSLFWLPPPDATATYAPAPHDWFSGLQWMLARVNPSDADGL
;
A
#
# COMPACT_ATOMS: atom_id res chain seq x y z
N GLU A 1 6.64 -25.05 17.89
CA GLU A 1 8.02 -24.63 17.57
C GLU A 1 7.99 -24.02 16.17
N ALA A 2 8.66 -22.89 15.95
CA ALA A 2 8.81 -22.38 14.59
C ALA A 2 9.87 -23.25 13.89
N GLU A 3 9.44 -24.08 12.94
CA GLU A 3 10.38 -24.81 12.08
C GLU A 3 11.27 -23.80 11.35
N LEU A 4 12.56 -24.10 11.27
CA LEU A 4 13.51 -23.31 10.50
C LEU A 4 13.09 -23.30 9.02
N THR A 5 13.25 -22.15 8.37
CA THR A 5 12.84 -21.97 6.97
C THR A 5 13.61 -22.93 6.05
N ASP A 6 12.89 -23.72 5.25
CA ASP A 6 13.50 -24.59 4.25
C ASP A 6 14.06 -23.74 3.09
N VAL A 7 15.39 -23.71 2.98
CA VAL A 7 16.10 -22.95 1.93
C VAL A 7 15.86 -23.49 0.52
N THR A 8 15.39 -24.73 0.40
CA THR A 8 15.02 -25.35 -0.87
C THR A 8 13.55 -25.10 -1.23
N TYR A 9 12.77 -24.58 -0.28
CA TYR A 9 11.37 -24.25 -0.45
C TYR A 9 11.05 -22.82 0.02
N PRO A 10 11.57 -21.78 -0.66
CA PRO A 10 11.47 -20.39 -0.21
C PRO A 10 10.02 -19.95 -0.08
N TYR A 11 9.64 -19.44 1.10
CA TYR A 11 8.33 -18.85 1.34
C TYR A 11 8.40 -17.33 1.11
N LEU A 12 7.42 -16.80 0.38
CA LEU A 12 7.31 -15.38 0.09
C LEU A 12 6.36 -14.73 1.10
N ASP A 13 6.96 -14.02 2.05
CA ASP A 13 6.26 -13.25 3.07
C ASP A 13 6.52 -11.74 2.94
N LEU A 14 5.94 -10.97 3.86
CA LEU A 14 6.12 -9.52 3.94
C LEU A 14 7.59 -9.11 4.04
N GLY A 15 8.41 -9.88 4.77
CA GLY A 15 9.83 -9.60 4.98
C GLY A 15 10.65 -9.80 3.71
N VAL A 16 10.42 -10.90 2.98
CA VAL A 16 11.05 -11.15 1.68
C VAL A 16 10.67 -10.07 0.67
N ALA A 17 9.38 -9.75 0.57
CA ALA A 17 8.88 -8.73 -0.35
C ALA A 17 9.46 -7.34 -0.05
N GLY A 18 9.40 -6.88 1.21
CA GLY A 18 9.93 -5.58 1.62
C GLY A 18 11.46 -5.49 1.48
N THR A 19 12.18 -6.57 1.82
CA THR A 19 13.64 -6.62 1.65
C THR A 19 14.04 -6.53 0.18
N ALA A 20 13.33 -7.25 -0.70
CA ALA A 20 13.60 -7.21 -2.14
C ALA A 20 13.44 -5.78 -2.69
N LEU A 21 12.36 -5.08 -2.34
CA LEU A 21 12.13 -3.70 -2.78
C LEU A 21 13.18 -2.75 -2.21
N THR A 22 13.48 -2.84 -0.92
CA THR A 22 14.50 -2.01 -0.27
C THR A 22 15.85 -2.16 -0.97
N LEU A 23 16.31 -3.40 -1.21
CA LEU A 23 17.59 -3.64 -1.89
C LEU A 23 17.58 -3.14 -3.34
N ALA A 24 16.45 -3.30 -4.05
CA ALA A 24 16.30 -2.83 -5.41
C ALA A 24 16.40 -1.31 -5.52
N GLU A 25 15.73 -0.59 -4.63
CA GLU A 25 15.74 0.87 -4.61
C GLU A 25 17.08 1.44 -4.14
N MET A 26 17.70 0.82 -3.13
CA MET A 26 19.04 1.19 -2.69
C MET A 26 20.07 1.02 -3.82
N ASP A 27 20.05 -0.12 -4.52
CA ASP A 27 20.93 -0.35 -5.69
C ASP A 27 20.66 0.68 -6.79
N SER A 28 19.40 1.03 -7.04
CA SER A 28 19.06 2.06 -8.04
C SER A 28 19.52 3.47 -7.65
N LEU A 29 19.46 3.83 -6.36
CA LEU A 29 19.77 5.18 -5.88
C LEU A 29 21.27 5.41 -5.69
N VAL A 30 21.96 4.42 -5.11
CA VAL A 30 23.37 4.57 -4.69
C VAL A 30 24.29 3.46 -5.23
N GLY A 31 23.78 2.51 -6.02
CA GLY A 31 24.59 1.41 -6.55
C GLY A 31 25.80 1.85 -7.37
N GLY A 32 25.74 3.05 -8.00
CA GLY A 32 26.87 3.63 -8.73
C GLY A 32 28.07 4.03 -7.88
N VAL A 33 27.92 4.15 -6.56
CA VAL A 33 29.02 4.44 -5.60
C VAL A 33 29.38 3.25 -4.71
N LEU A 34 28.68 2.13 -4.85
CA LEU A 34 28.95 0.89 -4.12
C LEU A 34 29.83 -0.05 -4.97
N ASP A 35 30.36 -1.08 -4.33
CA ASP A 35 31.10 -2.14 -5.05
C ASP A 35 30.18 -2.82 -6.08
N PRO A 36 30.55 -2.89 -7.37
CA PRO A 36 29.74 -3.55 -8.41
C PRO A 36 29.38 -5.01 -8.10
N ALA A 37 30.20 -5.71 -7.31
CA ALA A 37 29.91 -7.05 -6.85
C ALA A 37 28.66 -7.10 -5.94
N LEU A 38 28.38 -6.03 -5.20
CA LEU A 38 27.17 -5.93 -4.37
C LEU A 38 25.91 -5.86 -5.22
N GLY A 39 25.88 -5.04 -6.27
CA GLY A 39 24.74 -4.97 -7.20
C GLY A 39 24.49 -6.31 -7.90
N THR A 40 25.58 -7.00 -8.29
CA THR A 40 25.50 -8.37 -8.83
C THR A 40 24.90 -9.35 -7.81
N ARG A 41 25.31 -9.24 -6.54
CA ARG A 41 24.81 -10.08 -5.45
C ARG A 41 23.33 -9.81 -5.14
N ILE A 42 22.90 -8.55 -5.15
CA ILE A 42 21.50 -8.14 -4.96
C ILE A 42 20.63 -8.80 -6.03
N ARG A 43 20.97 -8.62 -7.32
CA ARG A 43 20.21 -9.23 -8.43
C ARG A 43 20.15 -10.75 -8.31
N ALA A 44 21.27 -11.41 -8.01
CA ALA A 44 21.32 -12.86 -7.87
C ALA A 44 20.46 -13.39 -6.70
N GLU A 45 20.57 -12.78 -5.52
CA GLU A 45 19.82 -13.26 -4.34
C GLU A 45 18.34 -12.90 -4.40
N VAL A 46 17.96 -11.71 -4.90
CA VAL A 46 16.56 -11.35 -5.12
C VAL A 46 15.94 -12.27 -6.18
N ASN A 47 16.64 -12.52 -7.28
CA ASN A 47 16.13 -13.45 -8.30
C ASN A 47 15.91 -14.86 -7.73
N ARG A 48 16.86 -15.38 -6.93
CA ARG A 48 16.81 -16.74 -6.39
C ARG A 48 15.75 -16.90 -5.28
N ARG A 49 15.62 -15.93 -4.39
CA ARG A 49 14.78 -16.03 -3.19
C ARG A 49 13.39 -15.40 -3.36
N CYS A 50 13.22 -14.52 -4.33
CA CYS A 50 11.99 -13.74 -4.51
C CYS A 50 11.36 -13.97 -5.89
N PHE A 51 12.04 -13.58 -6.98
CA PHE A 51 11.40 -13.60 -8.32
C PHE A 51 11.16 -15.01 -8.85
N THR A 52 12.14 -15.91 -8.72
CA THR A 52 11.98 -17.30 -9.19
C THR A 52 10.83 -18.00 -8.45
N PRO A 53 10.78 -18.00 -7.09
CA PRO A 53 9.64 -18.54 -6.38
C PRO A 53 8.30 -17.88 -6.76
N TYR A 54 8.27 -16.56 -6.97
CA TYR A 54 7.03 -15.86 -7.34
C TYR A 54 6.46 -16.33 -8.69
N LEU A 55 7.34 -16.72 -9.62
CA LEU A 55 6.96 -17.21 -10.94
C LEU A 55 6.63 -18.71 -10.96
N THR A 56 7.30 -19.51 -10.13
CA THR A 56 7.21 -20.97 -10.16
C THR A 56 6.33 -21.58 -9.07
N ARG A 57 6.04 -20.84 -8.00
CA ARG A 57 5.15 -21.27 -6.91
C ARG A 57 3.76 -20.68 -7.08
N HIS A 58 2.77 -21.50 -6.73
CA HIS A 58 1.35 -21.17 -6.86
C HIS A 58 0.58 -21.48 -5.58
N ASP A 59 1.27 -21.61 -4.46
CA ASP A 59 0.72 -22.06 -3.17
C ASP A 59 0.75 -20.96 -2.10
N HIS A 60 1.18 -19.74 -2.46
CA HIS A 60 1.03 -18.57 -1.61
C HIS A 60 -0.43 -18.13 -1.61
N TRP A 61 -1.13 -18.32 -0.49
CA TRP A 61 -2.57 -18.05 -0.33
C TRP A 61 -2.99 -16.62 -0.70
N TRP A 62 -2.07 -15.65 -0.71
CA TRP A 62 -2.35 -14.27 -1.09
C TRP A 62 -2.20 -13.99 -2.59
N LEU A 63 -1.77 -14.97 -3.40
CA LEU A 63 -1.53 -14.86 -4.84
C LEU A 63 -2.74 -15.38 -5.65
N PHE A 64 -3.10 -14.72 -6.76
CA PHE A 64 -4.28 -15.09 -7.56
C PHE A 64 -4.28 -16.55 -8.08
N GLN A 65 -3.10 -17.14 -8.28
CA GLN A 65 -2.92 -18.51 -8.75
C GLN A 65 -3.20 -19.56 -7.67
N ALA A 66 -3.21 -19.17 -6.39
CA ALA A 66 -3.45 -20.12 -5.32
C ALA A 66 -4.87 -20.64 -5.36
N ARG A 67 -4.98 -21.96 -5.27
CA ARG A 67 -6.26 -22.68 -5.28
C ARG A 67 -7.13 -22.29 -4.08
N GLU A 68 -6.51 -22.08 -2.93
CA GLU A 68 -7.16 -21.69 -1.67
C GLU A 68 -6.85 -20.22 -1.35
N ARG A 69 -6.90 -19.36 -2.37
CA ARG A 69 -6.53 -17.95 -2.18
C ARG A 69 -7.51 -17.22 -1.27
N ASN A 70 -6.96 -16.36 -0.43
CA ASN A 70 -7.70 -15.48 0.47
C ASN A 70 -7.06 -14.09 0.40
N ALA A 71 -7.66 -13.16 -0.35
CA ALA A 71 -7.09 -11.84 -0.52
C ALA A 71 -7.22 -11.02 0.77
N ALA A 72 -6.14 -10.36 1.16
CA ALA A 72 -6.04 -9.50 2.33
C ALA A 72 -4.93 -8.47 2.12
N ASN A 73 -4.58 -7.67 3.13
CA ASN A 73 -3.46 -6.73 3.03
C ASN A 73 -2.13 -7.39 2.56
N TRP A 74 -1.87 -8.65 2.91
CA TRP A 74 -0.71 -9.42 2.41
C TRP A 74 -0.64 -9.47 0.89
N THR A 75 -1.79 -9.56 0.22
CA THR A 75 -1.87 -9.56 -1.24
C THR A 75 -1.28 -8.27 -1.81
N ALA A 76 -1.65 -7.11 -1.26
CA ALA A 76 -1.12 -5.83 -1.73
C ALA A 76 0.36 -5.65 -1.34
N VAL A 77 0.73 -5.98 -0.11
CA VAL A 77 2.09 -5.77 0.41
C VAL A 77 3.11 -6.67 -0.31
N CYS A 78 2.83 -7.97 -0.41
CA CYS A 78 3.73 -8.90 -1.07
C CYS A 78 3.89 -8.57 -2.56
N ASN A 79 2.79 -8.33 -3.29
CA ASN A 79 2.89 -7.97 -4.70
C ASN A 79 3.61 -6.64 -4.91
N SER A 80 3.38 -5.64 -4.05
CA SER A 80 4.08 -4.35 -4.11
C SER A 80 5.59 -4.51 -3.92
N GLY A 81 6.03 -5.24 -2.90
CA GLY A 81 7.46 -5.46 -2.67
C GLY A 81 8.12 -6.27 -3.78
N ILE A 82 7.49 -7.37 -4.21
CA ILE A 82 8.06 -8.29 -5.19
C ILE A 82 8.10 -7.66 -6.59
N VAL A 83 6.96 -7.17 -7.09
CA VAL A 83 6.90 -6.59 -8.43
C VAL A 83 7.54 -5.21 -8.45
N GLY A 84 7.41 -4.42 -7.37
CA GLY A 84 8.15 -3.17 -7.23
C GLY A 84 9.66 -3.38 -7.39
N ALA A 85 10.24 -4.39 -6.74
CA ALA A 85 11.65 -4.75 -6.91
C ALA A 85 11.96 -5.18 -8.36
N ALA A 86 11.06 -5.94 -8.99
CA ALA A 86 11.24 -6.42 -10.36
C ALA A 86 11.32 -5.28 -11.38
N LEU A 87 10.59 -4.18 -11.17
CA LEU A 87 10.64 -3.00 -12.05
C LEU A 87 12.05 -2.39 -12.16
N TYR A 88 12.89 -2.58 -11.13
CA TYR A 88 14.29 -2.14 -11.09
C TYR A 88 15.27 -3.23 -11.53
N LEU A 89 15.04 -4.48 -11.12
CA LEU A 89 16.07 -5.53 -11.15
C LEU A 89 15.89 -6.58 -12.25
N GLU A 90 14.69 -6.77 -12.81
CA GLU A 90 14.44 -7.81 -13.81
C GLU A 90 14.76 -7.29 -15.24
N PRO A 91 15.81 -7.82 -15.89
CA PRO A 91 16.20 -7.37 -17.23
C PRO A 91 15.35 -8.00 -18.35
N ASP A 92 14.73 -9.16 -18.12
CA ASP A 92 13.92 -9.83 -19.15
C ASP A 92 12.50 -9.23 -19.19
N PRO A 93 12.12 -8.53 -20.27
CA PRO A 93 10.81 -7.90 -20.37
C PRO A 93 9.66 -8.90 -20.36
N ALA A 94 9.87 -10.14 -20.82
CA ALA A 94 8.82 -11.16 -20.81
C ALA A 94 8.55 -11.67 -19.39
N ARG A 95 9.61 -11.92 -18.60
CA ARG A 95 9.47 -12.23 -17.17
C ARG A 95 8.82 -11.07 -16.42
N LEU A 96 9.28 -9.84 -16.66
CA LEU A 96 8.71 -8.67 -16.00
C LEU A 96 7.20 -8.53 -16.31
N ALA A 97 6.80 -8.73 -17.57
CA ALA A 97 5.41 -8.69 -17.96
C ALA A 97 4.56 -9.78 -17.28
N ASP A 98 5.07 -11.02 -17.17
CA ASP A 98 4.40 -12.09 -16.41
C ASP A 98 4.24 -11.67 -14.95
N MET A 99 5.30 -11.19 -14.30
CA MET A 99 5.23 -10.75 -12.90
C MET A 99 4.20 -9.63 -12.68
N ILE A 100 4.17 -8.64 -13.57
CA ILE A 100 3.19 -7.54 -13.52
C ILE A 100 1.76 -8.08 -13.69
N ALA A 101 1.52 -8.98 -14.66
CA ALA A 101 0.20 -9.55 -14.90
C ALA A 101 -0.33 -10.30 -13.66
N ARG A 102 0.54 -11.08 -13.00
CA ARG A 102 0.21 -11.81 -11.77
C ARG A 102 -0.13 -10.88 -10.61
N ALA A 103 0.63 -9.78 -10.46
CA ALA A 103 0.33 -8.78 -9.46
C ALA A 103 -0.99 -8.08 -9.74
N VAL A 104 -1.25 -7.63 -10.97
CA VAL A 104 -2.51 -6.96 -11.32
C VAL A 104 -3.72 -7.85 -11.03
N LEU A 105 -3.66 -9.14 -11.37
CA LEU A 105 -4.73 -10.09 -11.06
C LEU A 105 -4.92 -10.29 -9.55
N SER A 106 -3.82 -10.38 -8.79
CA SER A 106 -3.88 -10.51 -7.33
C SER A 106 -4.40 -9.22 -6.67
N LEU A 107 -4.03 -8.06 -7.19
CA LEU A 107 -4.51 -6.77 -6.71
C LEU A 107 -5.99 -6.57 -7.02
N GLU A 108 -6.52 -7.14 -8.10
CA GLU A 108 -7.97 -7.14 -8.35
C GLU A 108 -8.72 -7.98 -7.30
N ASP A 109 -8.20 -9.16 -6.94
CA ASP A 109 -8.73 -9.94 -5.82
C ASP A 109 -8.67 -9.13 -4.50
N TYR A 110 -7.59 -8.37 -4.27
CA TYR A 110 -7.48 -7.47 -3.11
C TYR A 110 -8.50 -6.34 -3.15
N LEU A 111 -8.70 -5.67 -4.29
CA LEU A 111 -9.71 -4.63 -4.39
C LEU A 111 -11.12 -5.18 -4.13
N ALA A 112 -11.37 -6.47 -4.40
CA ALA A 112 -12.67 -7.11 -4.16
C ALA A 112 -12.99 -7.31 -2.66
N THR A 113 -12.02 -7.12 -1.76
CA THR A 113 -12.26 -7.14 -0.31
C THR A 113 -12.89 -5.84 0.19
N PHE A 114 -12.75 -4.73 -0.55
CA PHE A 114 -13.42 -3.48 -0.25
C PHE A 114 -14.87 -3.52 -0.68
N ASP A 115 -15.71 -2.87 0.11
CA ASP A 115 -17.12 -2.75 -0.23
C ASP A 115 -17.35 -1.78 -1.41
N ARG A 116 -18.57 -1.78 -1.95
CA ARG A 116 -18.92 -0.95 -3.12
C ARG A 116 -18.82 0.56 -2.90
N ASP A 117 -18.83 1.00 -1.64
CA ASP A 117 -18.67 2.39 -1.22
C ASP A 117 -17.23 2.69 -0.76
N GLY A 118 -16.29 1.76 -0.98
CA GLY A 118 -14.88 1.87 -0.64
C GLY A 118 -14.53 1.51 0.81
N GLY A 119 -15.48 0.96 1.56
CA GLY A 119 -15.30 0.55 2.95
C GLY A 119 -14.31 -0.61 3.09
N SER A 120 -13.41 -0.52 4.07
CA SER A 120 -12.56 -1.64 4.50
C SER A 120 -13.12 -2.27 5.76
N SER A 121 -13.42 -3.57 5.74
CA SER A 121 -13.81 -4.32 6.93
C SER A 121 -12.66 -4.50 7.93
N GLU A 122 -11.41 -4.36 7.49
CA GLU A 122 -10.21 -4.42 8.35
C GLU A 122 -9.94 -3.09 9.09
N GLY A 123 -10.67 -2.02 8.76
CA GLY A 123 -10.50 -0.71 9.38
C GLY A 123 -9.37 0.16 8.81
N PRO A 124 -9.24 1.40 9.30
CA PRO A 124 -8.34 2.41 8.73
C PRO A 124 -6.84 2.09 8.87
N GLY A 125 -6.42 1.38 9.92
CA GLY A 125 -5.02 0.97 10.08
C GLY A 125 -4.55 0.02 8.97
N TYR A 126 -5.31 -1.06 8.74
CA TYR A 126 -5.02 -1.99 7.65
C TYR A 126 -5.27 -1.41 6.26
N TRP A 127 -6.21 -0.46 6.13
CA TRP A 127 -6.30 0.35 4.92
C TRP A 127 -4.97 1.10 4.66
N GLY A 128 -4.41 1.77 5.67
CA GLY A 128 -3.15 2.49 5.55
C GLY A 128 -1.98 1.59 5.16
N TYR A 129 -1.94 0.37 5.70
CA TYR A 129 -0.91 -0.61 5.37
C TYR A 129 -1.14 -1.26 3.99
N GLY A 130 -2.24 -1.98 3.80
CA GLY A 130 -2.53 -2.72 2.57
C GLY A 130 -2.77 -1.82 1.36
N PHE A 131 -3.72 -0.88 1.45
CA PHE A 131 -4.03 0.04 0.35
C PHE A 131 -2.85 1.00 0.10
N GLY A 132 -2.10 1.36 1.15
CA GLY A 132 -0.84 2.09 1.01
C GLY A 132 0.16 1.38 0.09
N HIS A 133 0.38 0.07 0.27
CA HIS A 133 1.26 -0.71 -0.61
C HIS A 133 0.66 -0.92 -2.01
N TYR A 134 -0.66 -1.04 -2.15
CA TYR A 134 -1.32 -1.00 -3.45
C TYR A 134 -0.97 0.29 -4.20
N VAL A 135 -1.12 1.44 -3.55
CA VAL A 135 -0.84 2.76 -4.10
C VAL A 135 0.64 2.90 -4.49
N MET A 136 1.54 2.34 -3.66
CA MET A 136 2.97 2.31 -3.95
C MET A 136 3.29 1.56 -5.25
N LEU A 137 2.76 0.36 -5.45
CA LEU A 137 2.97 -0.39 -6.68
C LEU A 137 2.31 0.30 -7.88
N ALA A 138 1.10 0.84 -7.70
CA ALA A 138 0.40 1.59 -8.73
C ALA A 138 1.21 2.80 -9.20
N HIS A 139 1.81 3.54 -8.27
CA HIS A 139 2.71 4.65 -8.56
C HIS A 139 3.94 4.19 -9.36
N LEU A 140 4.63 3.14 -8.90
CA LEU A 140 5.81 2.63 -9.59
C LEU A 140 5.51 2.13 -11.00
N LEU A 141 4.39 1.42 -11.20
CA LEU A 141 3.94 0.96 -12.51
C LEU A 141 3.62 2.12 -13.45
N ALA A 142 2.91 3.13 -12.96
CA ALA A 142 2.63 4.34 -13.73
C ALA A 142 3.94 5.05 -14.14
N GLN A 143 4.91 5.18 -13.23
CA GLN A 143 6.22 5.76 -13.56
C GLN A 143 6.97 4.91 -14.61
N ARG A 144 7.07 3.59 -14.41
CA ARG A 144 7.82 2.69 -15.31
C ARG A 144 7.22 2.64 -16.72
N SER A 145 5.90 2.72 -16.82
CA SER A 145 5.14 2.62 -18.07
C SER A 145 4.84 3.97 -18.73
N GLY A 146 5.27 5.09 -18.14
CA GLY A 146 4.89 6.42 -18.63
C GLY A 146 3.38 6.70 -18.57
N GLY A 147 2.69 6.11 -17.59
CA GLY A 147 1.25 6.25 -17.36
C GLY A 147 0.36 5.30 -18.16
N GLN A 148 0.93 4.38 -18.94
CA GLN A 148 0.14 3.40 -19.71
C GLN A 148 -0.54 2.34 -18.83
N ILE A 149 0.08 2.01 -17.69
CA ILE A 149 -0.51 1.14 -16.66
C ILE A 149 -0.88 2.05 -15.49
N ASP A 150 -2.17 2.35 -15.37
CA ASP A 150 -2.71 3.19 -14.31
C ASP A 150 -3.72 2.42 -13.44
N LEU A 151 -3.24 1.92 -12.31
CA LEU A 151 -4.07 1.17 -11.36
C LEU A 151 -4.88 2.07 -10.41
N LEU A 152 -4.70 3.40 -10.46
CA LEU A 152 -5.47 4.35 -9.65
C LEU A 152 -6.62 4.99 -10.42
N ALA A 153 -6.83 4.59 -11.67
CA ALA A 153 -7.92 5.08 -12.49
C ALA A 153 -9.28 4.56 -12.01
N GLY A 154 -10.30 5.41 -12.17
CA GLY A 154 -11.71 5.03 -11.97
C GLY A 154 -12.29 5.37 -10.60
N GLU A 155 -13.62 5.31 -10.52
CA GLU A 155 -14.38 5.76 -9.35
C GLU A 155 -14.19 4.84 -8.14
N ARG A 156 -14.04 3.53 -8.35
CA ARG A 156 -13.80 2.57 -7.27
C ARG A 156 -12.61 2.96 -6.40
N LEU A 157 -11.51 3.37 -7.03
CA LEU A 157 -10.29 3.77 -6.32
C LEU A 157 -10.47 5.10 -5.59
N ARG A 158 -11.29 6.02 -6.13
CA ARG A 158 -11.67 7.26 -5.42
C ARG A 158 -12.50 7.00 -4.18
N GLN A 159 -13.40 6.01 -4.23
CA GLN A 159 -14.22 5.59 -3.09
C GLN A 159 -13.33 4.94 -2.01
N ILE A 160 -12.49 3.98 -2.39
CA ILE A 160 -11.55 3.33 -1.46
C ILE A 160 -10.59 4.35 -0.85
N ALA A 161 -10.04 5.27 -1.65
CA ALA A 161 -9.16 6.32 -1.16
C ALA A 161 -9.85 7.32 -0.22
N SER A 162 -11.17 7.47 -0.34
CA SER A 162 -11.98 8.32 0.53
C SER A 162 -12.29 7.67 1.89
N PHE A 163 -11.96 6.39 2.10
CA PHE A 163 -12.33 5.68 3.31
C PHE A 163 -11.90 6.38 4.62
N PRO A 164 -10.63 6.81 4.80
CA PRO A 164 -10.19 7.41 6.07
C PRO A 164 -10.99 8.66 6.47
N ARG A 165 -11.30 9.52 5.50
CA ARG A 165 -12.07 10.76 5.77
C ARG A 165 -13.52 10.47 6.15
N ARG A 166 -14.08 9.37 5.66
CA ARG A 166 -15.47 8.95 5.92
C ARG A 166 -15.63 8.20 7.24
N VAL A 167 -14.55 7.67 7.81
CA VAL A 167 -14.57 7.01 9.13
C VAL A 167 -13.87 7.80 10.23
N LEU A 168 -13.35 8.99 9.91
CA LEU A 168 -12.82 9.94 10.89
C LEU A 168 -13.94 10.44 11.82
N LEU A 169 -13.72 10.43 13.14
CA LEU A 169 -14.63 11.02 14.12
C LEU A 169 -14.14 12.40 14.55
N SER A 170 -12.89 12.46 14.99
CA SER A 170 -12.15 13.67 15.35
C SER A 170 -10.68 13.52 14.92
N PRO A 171 -9.84 14.57 14.95
CA PRO A 171 -8.45 14.46 14.52
C PRO A 171 -7.70 13.31 15.20
N GLY A 172 -7.29 12.30 14.43
CA GLY A 172 -6.57 11.12 14.93
C GLY A 172 -7.45 9.96 15.42
N VAL A 173 -8.74 10.20 15.63
CA VAL A 173 -9.69 9.20 16.14
C VAL A 173 -10.63 8.76 15.04
N TYR A 174 -10.66 7.46 14.80
CA TYR A 174 -11.48 6.85 13.76
C TYR A 174 -12.48 5.87 14.35
N VAL A 175 -13.58 5.67 13.64
CA VAL A 175 -14.44 4.53 13.93
C VAL A 175 -13.64 3.27 13.66
N ASN A 176 -13.42 2.51 14.72
CA ASN A 176 -12.75 1.24 14.62
C ASN A 176 -13.74 0.09 14.62
N PHE A 177 -13.54 -0.82 13.69
CA PHE A 177 -14.21 -2.11 13.62
C PHE A 177 -13.12 -3.17 13.45
N ALA A 178 -13.46 -4.42 13.79
CA ALA A 178 -12.53 -5.55 13.79
C ALA A 178 -11.27 -5.27 14.65
N ASP A 179 -10.11 -5.77 14.24
CA ASP A 179 -8.84 -5.70 14.98
C ASP A 179 -8.12 -4.36 14.83
N CYS A 180 -8.84 -3.27 14.52
CA CYS A 180 -8.27 -1.93 14.37
C CYS A 180 -8.39 -1.14 15.68
N ASP A 181 -7.33 -0.42 16.03
CA ASP A 181 -7.38 0.56 17.11
C ASP A 181 -8.20 1.80 16.71
N ALA A 182 -8.75 2.51 17.70
CA ALA A 182 -9.44 3.79 17.46
C ALA A 182 -8.45 4.92 17.15
N ASP A 183 -7.29 4.89 17.80
CA ASP A 183 -6.18 5.81 17.57
C ASP A 183 -5.31 5.27 16.43
N VAL A 184 -5.56 5.76 15.21
CA VAL A 184 -4.83 5.31 14.02
C VAL A 184 -3.93 6.41 13.49
N ALA A 185 -2.64 6.12 13.44
CA ALA A 185 -1.67 6.91 12.71
C ALA A 185 -1.68 6.49 11.23
N LEU A 186 -2.01 7.43 10.33
CA LEU A 186 -1.92 7.23 8.88
C LEU A 186 -0.72 7.98 8.33
N GLU A 187 -0.11 7.46 7.26
CA GLU A 187 1.03 8.13 6.62
C GLU A 187 0.56 9.44 5.94
N PRO A 188 1.01 10.63 6.39
CA PRO A 188 0.56 11.90 5.81
C PRO A 188 0.91 12.04 4.34
N ALA A 189 2.07 11.50 3.93
CA ALA A 189 2.52 11.53 2.55
C ALA A 189 1.60 10.70 1.63
N LEU A 190 1.11 9.53 2.08
CA LEU A 190 0.12 8.74 1.35
C LEU A 190 -1.17 9.54 1.13
N LEU A 191 -1.68 10.17 2.19
CA LEU A 191 -2.91 10.95 2.15
C LEU A 191 -2.77 12.15 1.20
N HIS A 192 -1.64 12.86 1.27
CA HIS A 192 -1.35 13.97 0.37
C HIS A 192 -1.24 13.51 -1.09
N TYR A 193 -0.50 12.43 -1.37
CA TYR A 193 -0.40 11.86 -2.71
C TYR A 193 -1.77 11.50 -3.28
N LEU A 194 -2.63 10.84 -2.51
CA LEU A 194 -3.98 10.48 -2.92
C LEU A 194 -4.87 11.71 -3.14
N ALA A 195 -4.74 12.74 -2.31
CA ALA A 195 -5.47 13.99 -2.45
C ALA A 195 -5.25 14.62 -3.82
N GLU A 196 -3.98 14.74 -4.23
CA GLU A 196 -3.57 15.27 -5.53
C GLU A 196 -3.95 14.30 -6.66
N ARG A 197 -3.56 13.04 -6.52
CA ARG A 197 -3.67 12.02 -7.58
C ARG A 197 -5.11 11.72 -7.98
N LEU A 198 -6.05 11.82 -7.05
CA LEU A 198 -7.46 11.46 -7.23
C LEU A 198 -8.42 12.65 -7.10
N ALA A 199 -7.90 13.89 -7.01
CA ALA A 199 -8.68 15.10 -6.78
C ALA A 199 -9.64 14.95 -5.58
N LEU A 200 -9.06 14.59 -4.43
CA LEU A 200 -9.76 14.39 -3.15
C LEU A 200 -9.25 15.42 -2.12
N PRO A 201 -9.61 16.71 -2.23
CA PRO A 201 -9.02 17.78 -1.42
C PRO A 201 -9.24 17.61 0.09
N GLY A 202 -10.30 16.92 0.51
CA GLY A 202 -10.52 16.60 1.93
C GLY A 202 -9.40 15.77 2.56
N LEU A 203 -8.67 14.97 1.78
CA LEU A 203 -7.53 14.20 2.28
C LEU A 203 -6.35 15.09 2.68
N HIS A 204 -6.24 16.32 2.17
CA HIS A 204 -5.24 17.28 2.68
C HIS A 204 -5.49 17.64 4.14
N GLY A 205 -6.74 17.83 4.55
CA GLY A 205 -7.06 18.14 5.94
C GLY A 205 -6.80 16.95 6.87
N VAL A 206 -7.08 15.73 6.40
CA VAL A 206 -6.71 14.50 7.13
C VAL A 206 -5.19 14.38 7.24
N ALA A 207 -4.45 14.65 6.16
CA ALA A 207 -2.98 14.63 6.16
C ALA A 207 -2.39 15.67 7.14
N ALA A 208 -2.93 16.89 7.16
CA ALA A 208 -2.49 17.95 8.06
C ALA A 208 -2.73 17.60 9.53
N ALA A 209 -3.85 16.95 9.85
CA ALA A 209 -4.13 16.45 11.19
C ALA A 209 -3.19 15.32 11.65
N GLN A 210 -2.53 14.63 10.70
CA GLN A 210 -1.57 13.56 10.94
C GLN A 210 -0.11 14.06 10.86
N ALA A 211 0.11 15.37 10.74
CA ALA A 211 1.45 15.93 10.55
C ALA A 211 2.42 15.48 11.67
N GLY A 212 3.63 15.06 11.26
CA GLY A 212 4.65 14.53 12.16
C GLY A 212 4.51 13.05 12.51
N GLN A 213 3.39 12.40 12.16
CA GLN A 213 3.26 10.95 12.25
C GLN A 213 4.03 10.27 11.12
N SER A 214 4.65 9.13 11.43
CA SER A 214 5.27 8.24 10.45
C SER A 214 5.20 6.80 10.95
N PRO A 215 4.01 6.17 10.85
CA PRO A 215 3.78 4.81 11.36
C PRO A 215 4.72 3.78 10.72
N HIS A 216 5.19 4.04 9.50
CA HIS A 216 6.05 3.14 8.73
C HIS A 216 7.52 3.60 8.65
N ARG A 217 7.98 4.49 9.54
CA ARG A 217 9.36 5.06 9.52
C ARG A 217 10.51 4.05 9.47
N ALA A 218 10.28 2.81 9.91
CA ALA A 218 11.30 1.76 9.91
C ALA A 218 11.47 1.10 8.52
N TYR A 219 10.50 1.30 7.63
CA TYR A 219 10.49 0.76 6.27
C TYR A 219 11.08 1.78 5.30
N PHE A 220 12.17 1.40 4.63
CA PHE A 220 12.90 2.30 3.72
C PHE A 220 12.03 2.78 2.56
N ASP A 221 11.22 1.89 2.02
CA ASP A 221 10.29 2.14 0.92
C ASP A 221 9.28 3.25 1.26
N TRP A 222 8.76 3.27 2.50
CA TRP A 222 7.91 4.35 3.00
C TRP A 222 8.67 5.66 3.19
N GLY A 223 9.88 5.60 3.78
CA GLY A 223 10.73 6.77 3.90
C GLY A 223 11.03 7.44 2.55
N LEU A 224 11.30 6.63 1.52
CA LEU A 224 11.53 7.11 0.16
C LEU A 224 10.27 7.79 -0.41
N ARG A 225 9.08 7.21 -0.18
CA ARG A 225 7.80 7.77 -0.66
C ARG A 225 7.50 9.09 0.02
N SER A 226 7.74 9.17 1.32
CA SER A 226 7.55 10.41 2.08
C SER A 226 8.40 11.55 1.52
N LEU A 227 9.58 11.30 0.93
CA LEU A 227 10.36 12.37 0.28
C LEU A 227 9.66 12.97 -0.96
N PHE A 228 8.91 12.18 -1.72
CA PHE A 228 8.30 12.60 -2.99
C PHE A 228 6.81 12.94 -2.89
N TRP A 229 6.14 12.41 -1.87
CA TRP A 229 4.70 12.56 -1.64
C TRP A 229 4.39 13.52 -0.49
N LEU A 230 5.40 14.18 0.05
CA LEU A 230 5.32 15.06 1.20
C LEU A 230 4.36 16.24 0.89
N PRO A 231 3.39 16.55 1.78
CA PRO A 231 2.66 17.80 1.68
C PRO A 231 3.62 19.00 1.82
N PRO A 232 3.28 20.17 1.24
CA PRO A 232 4.02 21.40 1.49
C PRO A 232 4.18 21.65 3.00
N PRO A 233 5.34 22.15 3.48
CA PRO A 233 5.60 22.36 4.91
C PRO A 233 4.55 23.25 5.60
N ASP A 234 4.01 24.22 4.86
CA ASP A 234 3.02 25.20 5.33
C ASP A 234 1.59 24.84 4.90
N ALA A 235 1.35 23.59 4.47
CA ALA A 235 0.03 23.14 4.05
C ALA A 235 -0.94 23.18 5.23
N THR A 236 -1.77 24.20 5.27
CA THR A 236 -2.82 24.39 6.26
C THR A 236 -4.16 24.05 5.62
N ALA A 237 -4.57 22.79 5.75
CA ALA A 237 -5.87 22.32 5.32
C ALA A 237 -6.64 21.81 6.55
N THR A 238 -7.92 22.15 6.62
CA THR A 238 -8.83 21.58 7.61
C THR A 238 -9.83 20.68 6.90
N TYR A 239 -10.28 19.65 7.60
CA TYR A 239 -11.33 18.77 7.12
C TYR A 239 -12.30 18.50 8.26
N ALA A 240 -13.58 18.74 7.99
CA ALA A 240 -14.68 18.31 8.84
C ALA A 240 -15.39 17.14 8.14
N PRO A 241 -15.57 15.98 8.80
CA PRO A 241 -16.33 14.87 8.23
C PRO A 241 -17.80 15.21 8.04
N ALA A 242 -18.52 14.41 7.25
CA ALA A 242 -19.97 14.58 7.10
C ALA A 242 -20.70 14.24 8.42
N PRO A 243 -21.88 14.82 8.69
CA PRO A 243 -22.67 14.47 9.88
C PRO A 243 -23.01 12.98 9.97
N HIS A 244 -23.10 12.30 8.82
CA HIS A 244 -23.26 10.86 8.74
C HIS A 244 -22.62 10.29 7.48
N ASP A 245 -22.23 9.01 7.55
CA ASP A 245 -21.72 8.23 6.43
C ASP A 245 -22.37 6.83 6.45
N TRP A 246 -22.64 6.29 5.26
CA TRP A 246 -23.18 4.94 5.10
C TRP A 246 -22.30 4.11 4.15
N PHE A 247 -21.87 2.95 4.63
CA PHE A 247 -21.20 1.91 3.83
C PHE A 247 -22.17 0.77 3.64
N SER A 248 -22.76 0.70 2.47
CA SER A 248 -23.90 -0.15 2.19
C SER A 248 -23.54 -1.61 1.92
N GLY A 249 -22.27 -1.90 1.59
CA GLY A 249 -21.77 -3.27 1.52
C GLY A 249 -21.40 -3.80 2.90
N LEU A 250 -20.79 -2.96 3.76
CA LEU A 250 -20.49 -3.31 5.15
C LEU A 250 -21.70 -3.21 6.10
N GLN A 251 -22.76 -2.52 5.67
CA GLN A 251 -23.92 -2.14 6.48
C GLN A 251 -23.56 -1.28 7.69
N TRP A 252 -22.61 -0.35 7.53
CA TRP A 252 -22.16 0.54 8.61
C TRP A 252 -22.76 1.94 8.47
N MET A 253 -23.46 2.39 9.51
CA MET A 253 -23.91 3.78 9.67
C MET A 253 -23.03 4.47 10.70
N LEU A 254 -22.42 5.57 10.31
CA LEU A 254 -21.66 6.45 11.18
C LEU A 254 -22.46 7.74 11.35
N ALA A 255 -22.60 8.22 12.58
CA ALA A 255 -23.26 9.48 12.89
C ALA A 255 -22.40 10.29 13.85
N ARG A 256 -22.31 11.60 13.60
CA ARG A 256 -21.47 12.55 14.34
C ARG A 256 -22.34 13.70 14.84
N VAL A 257 -22.29 13.99 16.14
CA VAL A 257 -23.13 15.04 16.74
C VAL A 257 -22.62 16.43 16.34
N ASN A 258 -21.31 16.66 16.37
CA ASN A 258 -20.70 17.92 15.97
C ASN A 258 -19.40 17.69 15.18
N PRO A 259 -19.47 17.41 13.86
CA PRO A 259 -18.29 17.08 13.07
C PRO A 259 -17.29 18.23 12.89
N SER A 260 -17.67 19.46 13.23
CA SER A 260 -16.77 20.63 13.20
C SER A 260 -15.99 20.83 14.50
N ASP A 261 -16.37 20.15 15.57
CA ASP A 261 -15.70 20.23 16.87
C ASP A 261 -14.65 19.14 16.98
N ALA A 262 -13.39 19.54 17.06
CA ALA A 262 -12.26 18.62 17.16
C ALA A 262 -12.26 17.81 18.46
N ASP A 263 -12.98 18.28 19.50
CA ASP A 263 -13.13 17.60 20.79
C ASP A 263 -14.51 16.94 20.93
N GLY A 264 -15.36 17.02 19.90
CA GLY A 264 -16.79 16.69 19.94
C GLY A 264 -17.14 15.21 19.73
N LEU A 265 -16.28 14.29 20.17
CA LEU A 265 -16.53 12.84 20.14
C LEU A 265 -17.83 12.45 20.85
#